data_AF-A0A100WCB8-F1
#
_entry.id   AF-A0A100WCB8-F1
#
_cell.length_a   1.000
_cell.length_b   1.000
_cell.length_c   1.000
_cell.angle_alpha   90.00
_cell.angle_beta   90.00
_cell.angle_gamma   90.00
#
_symmetry.space_group_name_H-M   'P 1'
#
loop_
_entity.id
_entity.type
_entity.pdbx_description
1 polymer ?
#
loop_
_entity_poly.entity_id
_entity_poly.type
_entity_poly.pdbx_seq_one_letter_code
_entity_poly.pdbx_strand_id
1 'polypeptide(L)' 'MGAAAYCGGVRYFVIGIGVVLAFFGTVWGLQGFGALQGSPMSNTTTWSIIGPITALIGVGIAVYAWRLRK' A
#
# COMPACT_ATOMS: atom_id res chain seq x y z
N MET A 1 20.66 18.27 15.44
CA MET A 1 19.58 17.30 15.15
C MET A 1 20.24 15.97 14.83
N GLY A 2 20.23 15.04 15.79
CA GLY A 2 21.13 13.87 15.83
C GLY A 2 20.70 12.70 14.95
N ALA A 3 21.66 11.85 14.63
CA ALA A 3 21.53 10.76 13.67
C ALA A 3 20.34 9.80 13.90
N ALA A 4 19.99 9.55 15.15
CA ALA A 4 18.87 8.69 15.52
C ALA A 4 17.51 9.25 15.07
N ALA A 5 17.35 10.58 15.01
CA ALA A 5 16.10 11.22 14.59
C ALA A 5 15.88 11.13 13.07
N TYR A 6 16.94 11.21 12.25
CA TYR A 6 16.80 10.96 10.81
C TYR A 6 16.39 9.51 10.54
N CYS A 7 16.96 8.56 11.28
CA CYS A 7 16.72 7.14 11.04
C CYS A 7 15.28 6.74 11.42
N GLY A 8 14.77 7.34 12.51
CA GLY A 8 13.35 7.24 12.87
C GLY A 8 12.42 7.89 11.84
N GLY A 9 12.75 9.09 11.35
CA GLY A 9 11.96 9.81 10.35
C GLY A 9 11.81 9.03 9.04
N VAL A 10 12.91 8.50 8.50
CA VAL A 10 12.90 7.66 7.29
C VAL A 10 12.04 6.41 7.48
N ARG A 11 12.08 5.79 8.66
CA ARG A 11 11.25 4.61 8.95
C ARG A 11 9.76 4.93 8.88
N TYR A 12 9.32 5.99 9.56
CA TYR A 12 7.91 6.38 9.55
C TYR A 12 7.45 6.77 8.15
N PHE A 13 8.32 7.42 7.37
CA PHE A 13 8.04 7.73 5.97
C PHE A 13 7.82 6.48 5.12
N VAL A 14 8.70 5.47 5.22
CA VAL A 14 8.56 4.22 4.46
C VAL A 14 7.31 3.43 4.88
N ILE A 15 6.98 3.41 6.18
CA ILE A 15 5.72 2.83 6.66
C ILE A 15 4.54 3.57 6.05
N GLY A 16 4.57 4.91 6.02
CA GLY A 16 3.53 5.74 5.39
C GLY A 16 3.33 5.40 3.92
N ILE A 17 4.41 5.26 3.15
CA ILE A 17 4.34 4.82 1.74
C ILE A 17 3.65 3.45 1.62
N GLY A 18 4.06 2.48 2.44
CA GLY A 18 3.46 1.14 2.43
C GLY A 18 1.96 1.16 2.73
N VAL A 19 1.53 1.95 3.71
CA VAL A 19 0.11 2.12 4.08
C VAL A 19 -0.69 2.74 2.94
N VAL A 20 -0.16 3.78 2.29
CA VAL A 20 -0.83 4.44 1.14
C VAL A 20 -1.00 3.47 -0.02
N LEU A 21 0.06 2.71 -0.36
CA LEU A 21 -0.01 1.69 -1.40
C LEU A 21 -1.01 0.58 -1.05
N ALA A 22 -1.03 0.13 0.21
CA ALA A 22 -1.98 -0.87 0.69
C ALA A 22 -3.43 -0.41 0.52
N PHE A 23 -3.70 0.84 0.89
CA PHE A 23 -5.01 1.46 0.77
C PHE A 23 -5.47 1.56 -0.69
N PHE A 24 -4.65 2.18 -1.55
CA PHE A 24 -5.01 2.35 -2.97
C PHE A 24 -5.12 1.02 -3.71
N GLY A 25 -4.22 0.07 -3.45
CA GLY A 25 -4.32 -1.28 -4.01
C GLY A 25 -5.62 -1.98 -3.61
N THR A 26 -6.05 -1.83 -2.35
CA THR A 26 -7.32 -2.40 -1.88
C THR A 26 -8.50 -1.77 -2.60
N VAL A 27 -8.54 -0.43 -2.70
CA VAL A 27 -9.61 0.29 -3.42
C VAL A 27 -9.70 -0.16 -4.88
N TRP A 28 -8.56 -0.21 -5.58
CA TRP A 28 -8.50 -0.65 -6.97
C TRP A 28 -8.94 -2.11 -7.14
N GLY A 29 -8.56 -2.99 -6.21
CA GLY A 29 -9.01 -4.38 -6.22
C GLY A 29 -10.51 -4.48 -6.05
N LEU A 30 -11.07 -3.78 -5.07
CA LEU A 30 -12.51 -3.71 -4.84
C LEU A 30 -13.26 -3.11 -6.05
N GLN A 31 -12.67 -2.14 -6.75
CA GLN A 31 -13.22 -1.64 -8.01
C GLN A 31 -13.20 -2.73 -9.08
N GLY A 32 -12.06 -3.39 -9.29
CA GLY A 32 -11.91 -4.50 -10.22
C GLY A 32 -12.96 -5.59 -10.03
N PHE A 33 -13.18 -6.01 -8.78
CA PHE A 33 -14.18 -7.02 -8.42
C PHE A 33 -15.64 -6.53 -8.45
N GLY A 34 -15.87 -5.24 -8.72
CA GLY A 34 -17.22 -4.67 -8.84
C GLY A 34 -17.87 -4.26 -7.52
N ALA A 35 -17.16 -4.38 -6.39
CA ALA A 35 -17.61 -3.93 -5.08
C ALA A 35 -17.64 -2.39 -4.98
N LEU A 36 -16.79 -1.69 -5.75
CA LEU A 36 -16.80 -0.24 -5.90
C LEU A 36 -17.05 0.14 -7.36
N GLN A 37 -18.09 0.95 -7.60
CA GLN A 37 -18.57 1.33 -8.94
C GLN A 37 -18.43 2.82 -9.23
N GLY A 38 -18.75 3.23 -10.46
CA GLY A 38 -18.72 4.64 -10.89
C GLY A 38 -17.37 5.12 -11.43
N SER A 39 -16.45 4.21 -11.77
CA SER A 39 -15.17 4.52 -12.40
C SER A 39 -14.88 3.62 -13.60
N PRO A 40 -13.99 4.01 -14.53
CA PRO A 40 -13.50 3.15 -15.61
C PRO A 40 -12.78 1.87 -15.13
N MET A 41 -12.47 1.79 -13.83
CA MET A 41 -11.72 0.68 -13.24
C MET A 41 -12.65 -0.47 -12.78
N SER A 42 -13.95 -0.21 -12.73
CA SER A 42 -14.94 -1.11 -12.12
C SER A 42 -15.27 -2.32 -13.01
N ASN A 43 -15.41 -3.50 -12.40
CA ASN A 43 -15.75 -4.77 -13.10
C ASN A 43 -14.77 -5.14 -14.23
N THR A 44 -13.47 -4.94 -14.00
CA THR A 44 -12.44 -5.29 -14.98
C THR A 44 -11.42 -6.27 -14.40
N THR A 45 -10.98 -7.23 -15.22
CA THR A 45 -9.93 -8.18 -14.84
C THR A 45 -8.60 -7.48 -14.52
N THR A 46 -8.29 -6.39 -15.23
CA THR A 46 -7.06 -5.61 -15.02
C THR A 46 -6.93 -5.12 -13.58
N TRP A 47 -7.96 -4.42 -13.06
CA TRP A 47 -7.90 -3.86 -11.72
C TRP A 47 -8.14 -4.91 -10.62
N SER A 48 -8.82 -6.01 -10.95
CA SER A 48 -8.97 -7.19 -10.06
C SER A 48 -7.63 -7.87 -9.77
N ILE A 49 -6.65 -7.74 -10.65
CA ILE A 49 -5.31 -8.31 -10.49
C ILE A 49 -4.34 -7.26 -9.94
N ILE A 50 -4.30 -6.07 -10.54
CA ILE A 50 -3.37 -5.01 -10.14
C ILE A 50 -3.63 -4.57 -8.69
N GLY A 51 -4.88 -4.39 -8.31
CA GLY A 51 -5.26 -3.93 -6.97
C GLY A 51 -4.69 -4.82 -5.85
N PRO A 52 -5.00 -6.12 -5.81
CA PRO A 52 -4.44 -7.04 -4.81
C PRO A 52 -2.92 -7.09 -4.81
N ILE A 53 -2.26 -7.04 -5.98
CA ILE A 53 -0.80 -7.02 -6.06
C ILE A 53 -0.24 -5.74 -5.40
N THR A 54 -0.78 -4.57 -5.75
CA THR A 54 -0.38 -3.29 -5.15
C THR A 54 -0.64 -3.29 -3.64
N ALA A 55 -1.77 -3.86 -3.20
CA ALA A 55 -2.11 -3.96 -1.79
C ALA A 55 -1.09 -4.79 -1.01
N LEU A 56 -0.73 -5.96 -1.54
CA LEU A 56 0.26 -6.86 -0.95
C LEU A 56 1.65 -6.24 -0.90
N ILE A 57 2.07 -5.52 -1.96
CA ILE A 57 3.34 -4.79 -1.97
C ILE A 57 3.34 -3.72 -0.86
N GLY A 58 2.27 -2.93 -0.75
CA GLY A 58 2.15 -1.90 0.28
C GLY A 58 2.24 -2.47 1.70
N VAL A 59 1.51 -3.57 1.96
CA VAL A 59 1.59 -4.31 3.23
C VAL A 59 3.00 -4.83 3.47
N GLY A 60 3.64 -5.42 2.46
CA GLY A 60 5.01 -5.92 2.54
C GLY A 60 6.01 -4.83 2.96
N ILE A 61 5.93 -3.66 2.32
CA ILE A 61 6.78 -2.49 2.65
C ILE A 61 6.55 -2.04 4.09
N ALA A 62 5.29 -1.85 4.50
CA ALA A 62 4.95 -1.38 5.85
C ALA A 62 5.41 -2.38 6.92
N VAL A 63 5.17 -3.67 6.71
CA VAL A 63 5.56 -4.75 7.64
C VAL A 63 7.07 -4.89 7.70
N TYR A 64 7.78 -4.83 6.57
CA TYR A 64 9.24 -4.90 6.54
C TYR A 64 9.86 -3.74 7.30
N ALA A 65 9.46 -2.49 7.01
CA ALA A 65 9.95 -1.32 7.70
C ALA A 65 9.65 -1.33 9.21
N TRP A 66 8.54 -1.95 9.62
CA TRP A 66 8.18 -2.15 11.02
C TRP A 66 9.00 -3.24 11.72
N ARG A 67 9.42 -4.28 10.99
CA ARG A 67 10.19 -5.44 11.48
C ARG A 67 11.70 -5.19 11.59
N LEU A 68 12.24 -4.19 10.89
CA LEU A 68 13.64 -3.72 11.03
C LEU A 68 13.98 -3.15 12.43
N ARG A 69 13.10 -3.33 13.42
CA ARG A 69 13.29 -2.96 14.83
C ARG A 69 14.09 -3.99 15.65
N LYS A 70 14.45 -5.14 15.08
CA LYS A 70 15.38 -6.08 15.72
C LYS A 70 16.80 -5.77 15.32
#